data_AF-A0A3D8Q809-F1
#
_entry.id   AF-A0A3D8Q809-F1
#
_cell.length_a   1.000
_cell.length_b   1.000
_cell.length_c   1.000
_cell.angle_alpha   90.00
_cell.angle_beta   90.00
_cell.angle_gamma   90.00
#
_symmetry.space_group_name_H-M   'P 1'
#
loop_
_entity.id
_entity.type
_entity.pdbx_description
1 polymer ?
#
loop_
_entity_poly.entity_id
_entity_poly.type
_entity_poly.pdbx_seq_one_letter_code
_entity_poly.pdbx_strand_id
1 'polypeptide(L)'
;MRASAFFLLGLVSAVVADNFPYFQSVEFDQGKFGPYPNRSYVATPQLIAPTLNFLQSSPQCDNGTYTMVCLRGDRIPTTAKSPMILDDKGQLVWMNASYGETFALGVQKYNGSDYLTFWKGNPAVGGHGEGYYYMLDHEYKERYRISAGNGIPGDLHEFRITPEGTALVTLYPAKQATMSWRVRGGKNGFPNRKGWIFDSTVREIDIATDKVIFEWNASDHYEPTESQMPAGMAGARKNDGYDFFHINSIDKDYRGNYLVSARYMHGLTYINGTDGSIIWILGGKRNSFTDLSNGTATSFAYQHDGRWNPEHTGVNIFDNGEHFGTPSAYEGSRAVEILLDEEKMTAQLKRSFVNPRKIRSGSQGNMQVLPNGNVLVGYGLNAAWTEYAADGNVLCDVHIGAESDFNTIAVETYRVNKFPWVGRPTTPPDIAFKDGHVYVSWNGATEVKKWVLQASKGAGRNLKVIQQAEKDGFETAIPVNNTNWCFVKAVALDSKSRKLGVSKLIETGCVLDEVEEQPEDNELPEELPAEEVEIDNDVLDMSYWMNDRILFSLSLWKTLELLGIVGASIGMWELRHSRVLRKMYYVSVRKMWGT
;
A
#
# COMPACT_ATOMS: atom_id res chain seq x y z
N MET A 1 46.22 21.71 -45.87
CA MET A 1 44.78 21.82 -45.55
C MET A 1 44.48 20.80 -44.46
N ARG A 2 44.32 21.25 -43.21
CA ARG A 2 43.97 20.39 -42.07
C ARG A 2 42.49 20.62 -41.76
N ALA A 3 41.67 19.59 -41.93
CA ALA A 3 40.26 19.61 -41.55
C ALA A 3 40.14 19.16 -40.09
N SER A 4 39.70 20.06 -39.22
CA SER A 4 39.37 19.76 -37.83
C SER A 4 37.96 19.20 -37.76
N ALA A 5 37.82 17.93 -37.38
CA ALA A 5 36.54 17.33 -37.03
C ALA A 5 36.24 17.65 -35.56
N PHE A 6 35.21 18.46 -35.31
CA PHE A 6 34.66 18.66 -33.98
C PHE A 6 33.76 17.47 -33.63
N PHE A 7 34.25 16.58 -32.77
CA PHE A 7 33.41 15.64 -32.03
C PHE A 7 32.73 16.41 -30.90
N LEU A 8 31.41 16.65 -31.01
CA LEU A 8 30.61 17.02 -29.85
C LEU A 8 30.53 15.80 -28.92
N LEU A 9 31.34 15.78 -27.87
CA LEU A 9 31.06 14.96 -26.70
C LEU A 9 29.81 15.53 -26.02
N GLY A 10 28.69 14.82 -26.13
CA GLY A 10 27.57 15.02 -25.23
C GLY A 10 28.02 14.71 -23.81
N LEU A 11 28.21 15.74 -23.00
CA LEU A 11 28.39 15.61 -21.55
C LEU A 11 27.09 15.06 -20.97
N VAL A 12 27.08 13.74 -20.72
CA VAL A 12 26.13 13.13 -19.80
C VAL A 12 26.54 13.62 -18.41
N SER A 13 25.95 14.73 -17.96
CA SER A 13 26.10 15.17 -16.58
C SER A 13 25.48 14.11 -15.67
N ALA A 14 26.33 13.35 -14.99
CA ALA A 14 25.93 12.54 -13.85
C ALA A 14 25.50 13.49 -12.73
N VAL A 15 24.20 13.71 -12.61
CA VAL A 15 23.59 14.36 -11.45
C VAL A 15 23.73 13.38 -10.28
N VAL A 16 24.20 13.87 -9.14
CA VAL A 16 24.23 13.11 -7.88
C VAL A 16 22.78 12.92 -7.44
N ALA A 17 22.13 11.89 -7.98
CA ALA A 17 20.89 11.36 -7.43
C ALA A 17 21.25 10.59 -6.15
N ASP A 18 20.45 10.75 -5.10
CA ASP A 18 20.53 9.87 -3.94
C ASP A 18 20.58 8.41 -4.39
N ASN A 19 21.58 7.65 -3.93
CA ASN A 19 21.82 6.26 -4.34
C ASN A 19 20.62 5.37 -4.00
N PHE A 20 19.71 5.19 -4.96
CA PHE A 20 18.54 4.33 -4.83
C PHE A 20 18.32 3.50 -6.11
N PRO A 21 17.92 2.23 -5.98
CA PRO A 21 17.75 1.49 -4.73
C PRO A 21 19.11 1.18 -4.05
N TYR A 22 19.07 0.67 -2.81
CA TYR A 22 20.26 0.11 -2.18
C TYR A 22 20.53 -1.30 -2.72
N PHE A 23 21.79 -1.68 -2.73
CA PHE A 23 22.23 -3.03 -3.12
C PHE A 23 23.08 -3.60 -2.01
N GLN A 24 22.64 -4.72 -1.43
CA GLN A 24 23.35 -5.46 -0.39
C GLN A 24 23.83 -4.55 0.78
N SER A 25 23.03 -3.53 1.14
CA SER A 25 23.43 -2.55 2.15
C SER A 25 23.25 -3.09 3.56
N VAL A 26 24.38 -3.37 4.22
CA VAL A 26 24.40 -3.80 5.63
C VAL A 26 23.86 -2.71 6.55
N GLU A 27 24.11 -1.43 6.25
CA GLU A 27 23.57 -0.32 7.04
C GLU A 27 22.05 -0.23 6.98
N PHE A 28 21.46 -0.55 5.82
CA PHE A 28 20.01 -0.67 5.66
C PHE A 28 19.49 -1.80 6.54
N ASP A 29 20.12 -2.98 6.46
CA ASP A 29 19.72 -4.18 7.21
C ASP A 29 19.83 -3.99 8.73
N GLN A 30 20.79 -3.18 9.19
CA GLN A 30 20.98 -2.81 10.60
C GLN A 30 20.09 -1.65 11.08
N GLY A 31 19.22 -1.11 10.23
CA GLY A 31 18.28 -0.05 10.60
C GLY A 31 18.88 1.35 10.72
N LYS A 32 20.05 1.62 10.12
CA LYS A 32 20.70 2.94 10.15
C LYS A 32 19.82 4.05 9.55
N PHE A 33 18.98 3.70 8.58
CA PHE A 33 18.04 4.63 7.92
C PHE A 33 16.64 4.60 8.56
N GLY A 34 16.51 3.99 9.73
CA GLY A 34 15.23 3.75 10.40
C GLY A 34 14.50 2.49 9.91
N PRO A 35 13.37 2.16 10.54
CA PRO A 35 12.61 0.93 10.26
C PRO A 35 11.92 0.94 8.90
N TYR A 36 11.57 2.12 8.38
CA TYR A 36 10.95 2.30 7.06
C TYR A 36 11.74 3.33 6.24
N PRO A 37 12.88 2.93 5.63
CA PRO A 37 13.59 3.79 4.70
C PRO A 37 12.67 4.17 3.54
N ASN A 38 12.54 5.47 3.27
CA ASN A 38 11.58 6.01 2.32
C ASN A 38 12.09 7.30 1.67
N ARG A 39 11.37 7.76 0.66
CA ARG A 39 11.64 9.01 -0.04
C ARG A 39 10.35 9.76 -0.37
N SER A 40 10.48 11.07 -0.51
CA SER A 40 9.52 11.94 -1.17
C SER A 40 10.06 12.40 -2.53
N TYR A 41 9.21 13.10 -3.28
CA TYR A 41 9.51 13.61 -4.62
C TYR A 41 9.33 15.12 -4.66
N VAL A 42 10.08 15.82 -5.52
CA VAL A 42 10.05 17.29 -5.57
C VAL A 42 8.76 17.80 -6.22
N ALA A 43 8.34 17.20 -7.33
CA ALA A 43 7.11 17.54 -8.04
C ALA A 43 5.85 17.02 -7.33
N THR A 44 5.99 15.95 -6.54
CA THR A 44 4.87 15.32 -5.80
C THR A 44 5.25 14.99 -4.35
N PRO A 45 5.47 16.00 -3.49
CA PRO A 45 5.96 15.82 -2.12
C PRO A 45 4.99 15.09 -1.19
N GLN A 46 3.71 15.00 -1.56
CA GLN A 46 2.68 14.25 -0.85
C GLN A 46 2.81 12.72 -1.00
N LEU A 47 3.58 12.24 -1.98
CA LEU A 47 3.80 10.82 -2.23
C LEU A 47 5.06 10.37 -1.50
N ILE A 48 4.92 9.37 -0.65
CA ILE A 48 6.01 8.75 0.11
C ILE A 48 6.15 7.30 -0.35
N ALA A 49 7.23 6.99 -1.03
CA ALA A 49 7.53 5.66 -1.52
C ALA A 49 8.64 5.01 -0.68
N PRO A 50 8.62 3.67 -0.50
CA PRO A 50 9.71 2.96 0.15
C PRO A 50 11.01 3.09 -0.66
N THR A 51 12.14 3.01 0.02
CA THR A 51 13.42 2.68 -0.62
C THR A 51 13.72 1.21 -0.36
N LEU A 52 14.12 0.49 -1.40
CA LEU A 52 14.36 -0.95 -1.34
C LEU A 52 15.84 -1.27 -1.12
N ASN A 53 16.10 -2.41 -0.52
CA ASN A 53 17.40 -3.06 -0.54
C ASN A 53 17.32 -4.33 -1.40
N PHE A 54 18.07 -4.36 -2.50
CA PHE A 54 18.21 -5.54 -3.37
C PHE A 54 19.40 -6.34 -2.90
N LEU A 55 19.15 -7.52 -2.32
CA LEU A 55 20.18 -8.48 -1.95
C LEU A 55 20.66 -9.27 -3.18
N GLN A 56 19.75 -9.48 -4.13
CA GLN A 56 20.04 -10.02 -5.45
C GLN A 56 19.14 -9.34 -6.49
N SER A 57 19.69 -9.11 -7.69
CA SER A 57 18.96 -8.52 -8.82
C SER A 57 19.36 -9.22 -10.11
N SER A 58 18.39 -9.45 -11.00
CA SER A 58 18.57 -10.07 -12.30
C SER A 58 17.66 -9.39 -13.32
N PRO A 59 18.14 -9.11 -14.55
CA PRO A 59 17.28 -8.62 -15.63
C PRO A 59 16.13 -9.56 -15.98
N GLN A 60 16.22 -10.85 -15.60
CA GLN A 60 15.13 -11.82 -15.81
C GLN A 60 13.88 -11.53 -14.96
N CYS A 61 14.02 -10.70 -13.92
CA CYS A 61 12.88 -10.19 -13.16
C CYS A 61 12.18 -9.04 -13.91
N ASP A 62 12.81 -8.40 -14.91
CA ASP A 62 12.09 -7.48 -15.78
C ASP A 62 11.45 -8.25 -16.94
N ASN A 63 10.20 -8.67 -16.73
CA ASN A 63 9.39 -9.41 -17.70
C ASN A 63 8.15 -8.60 -18.15
N GLY A 64 8.22 -7.27 -18.10
CA GLY A 64 7.11 -6.39 -18.49
C GLY A 64 5.95 -6.36 -17.48
N THR A 65 6.21 -6.74 -16.23
CA THR A 65 5.25 -6.70 -15.12
C THR A 65 5.74 -5.78 -14.00
N TYR A 66 4.81 -5.35 -13.16
CA TYR A 66 5.09 -4.48 -12.02
C TYR A 66 4.84 -5.21 -10.70
N THR A 67 5.65 -4.88 -9.70
CA THR A 67 5.47 -5.36 -8.32
C THR A 67 4.38 -4.54 -7.64
N MET A 68 3.37 -5.21 -7.10
CA MET A 68 2.21 -4.62 -6.47
C MET A 68 2.19 -4.98 -4.99
N VAL A 69 2.16 -3.95 -4.14
CA VAL A 69 2.18 -4.09 -2.68
C VAL A 69 1.18 -3.17 -2.02
N CYS A 70 0.67 -3.60 -0.86
CA CYS A 70 0.02 -2.73 0.10
C CYS A 70 0.84 -2.76 1.39
N LEU A 71 1.50 -1.66 1.71
CA LEU A 71 2.36 -1.58 2.88
C LEU A 71 1.56 -1.38 4.16
N ARG A 72 2.01 -2.02 5.23
CA ARG A 72 1.39 -1.96 6.57
C ARG A 72 2.46 -1.87 7.66
N GLY A 73 2.02 -1.69 8.90
CA GLY A 73 2.90 -1.67 10.06
C GLY A 73 2.88 -0.36 10.85
N ASP A 74 3.37 -0.40 12.08
CA ASP A 74 3.28 0.71 13.03
C ASP A 74 4.36 1.80 12.82
N ARG A 75 5.36 1.54 11.96
CA ARG A 75 6.41 2.50 11.60
C ARG A 75 6.22 3.18 10.25
N ILE A 76 5.17 2.80 9.51
CA ILE A 76 4.84 3.42 8.22
C ILE A 76 3.85 4.58 8.44
N PRO A 77 4.12 5.77 7.89
CA PRO A 77 3.14 6.87 7.89
C PRO A 77 1.84 6.47 7.19
N THR A 78 0.68 6.92 7.67
CA THR A 78 -0.63 6.53 7.10
C THR A 78 -0.74 6.77 5.59
N THR A 79 -0.16 7.85 5.07
CA THR A 79 -0.14 8.18 3.63
C THR A 79 0.69 7.20 2.80
N ALA A 80 1.61 6.47 3.42
CA ALA A 80 2.46 5.45 2.80
C ALA A 80 1.93 4.02 3.00
N LYS A 81 0.81 3.82 3.72
CA LYS A 81 0.16 2.49 3.86
C LYS A 81 -0.75 2.11 2.69
N SER A 82 -0.70 2.90 1.63
CA SER A 82 -1.58 2.83 0.47
C SER A 82 -1.15 1.79 -0.55
N PRO A 83 -2.02 1.44 -1.52
CA PRO A 83 -1.65 0.52 -2.58
C PRO A 83 -0.58 1.18 -3.46
N MET A 84 0.48 0.43 -3.78
CA MET A 84 1.62 0.88 -4.57
C MET A 84 1.94 -0.09 -5.69
N ILE A 85 2.28 0.47 -6.84
CA ILE A 85 2.88 -0.23 -7.98
C ILE A 85 4.33 0.25 -8.06
N LEU A 86 5.27 -0.69 -8.08
CA LEU A 86 6.70 -0.47 -8.21
C LEU A 86 7.20 -1.11 -9.51
N ASP A 87 8.19 -0.50 -10.14
CA ASP A 87 8.92 -1.11 -11.26
C ASP A 87 9.95 -2.14 -10.78
N ASP A 88 10.63 -2.79 -11.73
CA ASP A 88 11.66 -3.81 -11.50
C ASP A 88 12.88 -3.28 -10.71
N LYS A 89 13.08 -1.96 -10.71
CA LYS A 89 14.14 -1.26 -9.97
C LYS A 89 13.67 -0.72 -8.62
N GLY A 90 12.41 -1.00 -8.25
CA GLY A 90 11.83 -0.54 -7.00
C GLY A 90 11.40 0.93 -6.99
N GLN A 91 11.33 1.59 -8.16
CA GLN A 91 10.82 2.95 -8.25
C GLN A 91 9.30 2.94 -8.25
N LEU A 92 8.72 3.98 -7.67
CA LEU A 92 7.28 4.19 -7.73
C LEU A 92 6.80 4.27 -9.18
N VAL A 93 5.69 3.61 -9.49
CA VAL A 93 4.94 3.77 -10.73
C VAL A 93 3.62 4.44 -10.43
N TRP A 94 2.92 3.95 -9.41
CA TRP A 94 1.67 4.52 -8.95
C TRP A 94 1.48 4.31 -7.45
N MET A 95 0.92 5.30 -6.79
CA MET A 95 0.24 5.12 -5.50
C MET A 95 -0.90 6.11 -5.36
N ASN A 96 -1.79 5.87 -4.40
CA ASN A 96 -2.76 6.89 -4.00
C ASN A 96 -2.77 7.05 -2.48
N ALA A 97 -2.11 8.10 -1.96
CA ALA A 97 -1.93 8.37 -0.54
C ALA A 97 -3.23 8.60 0.27
N SER A 98 -4.40 8.70 -0.39
CA SER A 98 -5.68 8.95 0.30
C SER A 98 -6.38 7.69 0.81
N TYR A 99 -6.00 6.49 0.33
CA TYR A 99 -6.69 5.26 0.74
C TYR A 99 -6.34 4.83 2.17
N GLY A 100 -5.15 5.18 2.66
CA GLY A 100 -4.65 4.67 3.93
C GLY A 100 -4.35 3.18 3.83
N GLU A 101 -4.60 2.42 4.89
CA GLU A 101 -4.27 1.00 4.94
C GLU A 101 -5.15 0.16 4.00
N THR A 102 -4.51 -0.56 3.09
CA THR A 102 -5.14 -1.41 2.06
C THR A 102 -4.49 -2.79 2.02
N PHE A 103 -5.12 -3.74 1.31
CA PHE A 103 -4.68 -5.13 1.27
C PHE A 103 -4.77 -5.73 -0.13
N ALA A 104 -3.79 -6.60 -0.44
CA ALA A 104 -3.75 -7.47 -1.60
C ALA A 104 -3.96 -6.75 -2.96
N LEU A 105 -3.21 -5.67 -3.22
CA LEU A 105 -3.20 -5.05 -4.54
C LEU A 105 -2.80 -6.08 -5.62
N GLY A 106 -3.60 -6.16 -6.68
CA GLY A 106 -3.32 -7.00 -7.84
C GLY A 106 -4.12 -6.57 -9.05
N VAL A 107 -4.00 -7.32 -10.14
CA VAL A 107 -4.80 -7.14 -11.36
C VAL A 107 -5.72 -8.34 -11.51
N GLN A 108 -7.01 -8.08 -11.70
CA GLN A 108 -8.00 -9.12 -11.98
C GLN A 108 -8.86 -8.71 -13.17
N LYS A 109 -9.32 -9.71 -13.94
CA LYS A 109 -10.14 -9.50 -15.12
C LYS A 109 -11.62 -9.58 -14.76
N TYR A 110 -12.40 -8.60 -15.22
CA TYR A 110 -13.85 -8.61 -15.11
C TYR A 110 -14.47 -8.09 -16.41
N ASN A 111 -15.42 -8.84 -16.98
CA ASN A 111 -16.10 -8.50 -18.23
C ASN A 111 -15.13 -8.08 -19.37
N GLY A 112 -14.05 -8.83 -19.54
CA GLY A 112 -13.03 -8.61 -20.57
C GLY A 112 -12.03 -7.48 -20.30
N SER A 113 -12.19 -6.71 -19.23
CA SER A 113 -11.29 -5.61 -18.85
C SER A 113 -10.47 -5.94 -17.61
N ASP A 114 -9.24 -5.45 -17.57
CA ASP A 114 -8.36 -5.58 -16.40
C ASP A 114 -8.60 -4.43 -15.42
N TYR A 115 -8.66 -4.76 -14.13
CA TYR A 115 -8.84 -3.79 -13.04
C TYR A 115 -7.75 -3.99 -11.98
N LEU A 116 -7.28 -2.88 -11.42
CA LEU A 116 -6.57 -2.93 -10.14
C LEU A 116 -7.58 -3.25 -9.04
N THR A 117 -7.30 -4.27 -8.25
CA THR A 117 -8.15 -4.71 -7.15
C THR A 117 -7.42 -4.63 -5.83
N PHE A 118 -8.07 -4.14 -4.78
CA PHE A 118 -7.56 -4.18 -3.41
C PHE A 118 -8.72 -4.05 -2.41
N TRP A 119 -8.51 -4.50 -1.17
CA TRP A 119 -9.45 -4.29 -0.08
C TRP A 119 -9.10 -3.02 0.71
N LYS A 120 -10.13 -2.33 1.22
CA LYS A 120 -10.00 -1.22 2.18
C LYS A 120 -11.14 -1.25 3.20
N GLY A 121 -10.81 -1.02 4.46
CA GLY A 121 -11.77 -1.00 5.56
C GLY A 121 -11.11 -0.82 6.93
N ASN A 122 -11.76 -1.32 7.97
CA ASN A 122 -11.19 -1.45 9.30
C ASN A 122 -10.49 -2.81 9.44
N PRO A 123 -9.16 -2.88 9.53
CA PRO A 123 -8.42 -4.14 9.62
C PRO A 123 -8.29 -4.68 11.06
N ALA A 124 -8.82 -3.95 12.05
CA ALA A 124 -8.61 -4.24 13.48
C ALA A 124 -9.83 -4.88 14.15
N VAL A 125 -10.52 -5.80 13.46
CA VAL A 125 -11.69 -6.51 13.98
C VAL A 125 -11.28 -7.92 14.40
N GLY A 126 -10.49 -8.05 15.46
CA GLY A 126 -10.20 -9.37 16.05
C GLY A 126 -9.49 -10.38 15.13
N GLY A 127 -8.59 -9.91 14.25
CA GLY A 127 -7.84 -10.76 13.32
C GLY A 127 -8.46 -10.87 11.92
N HIS A 128 -9.59 -10.21 11.66
CA HIS A 128 -10.23 -10.05 10.35
C HIS A 128 -10.55 -8.59 10.05
N GLY A 129 -10.99 -8.33 8.82
CA GLY A 129 -11.37 -7.01 8.33
C GLY A 129 -12.89 -6.81 8.25
N GLU A 130 -13.31 -5.55 8.32
CA GLU A 130 -14.63 -5.09 7.86
C GLU A 130 -14.45 -3.98 6.83
N GLY A 131 -14.69 -4.27 5.56
CA GLY A 131 -14.40 -3.33 4.47
C GLY A 131 -15.05 -3.67 3.15
N TYR A 132 -14.53 -3.06 2.09
CA TYR A 132 -15.02 -3.22 0.71
C TYR A 132 -13.86 -3.46 -0.23
N TYR A 133 -14.15 -4.14 -1.34
CA TYR A 133 -13.20 -4.41 -2.40
C TYR A 133 -13.35 -3.36 -3.50
N TYR A 134 -12.24 -2.71 -3.86
CA TYR A 134 -12.20 -1.62 -4.83
C TYR A 134 -11.67 -2.14 -6.16
N MET A 135 -12.26 -1.69 -7.27
CA MET A 135 -11.79 -1.98 -8.62
C MET A 135 -11.55 -0.67 -9.37
N LEU A 136 -10.29 -0.39 -9.70
CA LEU A 136 -9.89 0.78 -10.48
C LEU A 136 -9.57 0.38 -11.92
N ASP A 137 -9.99 1.20 -12.88
CA ASP A 137 -9.62 1.01 -14.29
C ASP A 137 -8.22 1.55 -14.61
N HIS A 138 -7.85 1.49 -15.90
CA HIS A 138 -6.59 2.03 -16.42
C HIS A 138 -6.41 3.55 -16.22
N GLU A 139 -7.48 4.30 -15.98
CA GLU A 139 -7.42 5.72 -15.64
C GLU A 139 -7.30 5.97 -14.13
N TYR A 140 -7.21 4.89 -13.33
CA TYR A 140 -7.23 4.87 -11.87
C TYR A 140 -8.55 5.38 -11.26
N LYS A 141 -9.65 5.31 -12.01
CA LYS A 141 -10.99 5.66 -11.54
C LYS A 141 -11.65 4.44 -10.90
N GLU A 142 -12.25 4.66 -9.73
CA GLU A 142 -13.09 3.64 -9.09
C GLU A 142 -14.30 3.34 -9.98
N ARG A 143 -14.37 2.11 -10.48
CA ARG A 143 -15.50 1.62 -11.29
C ARG A 143 -16.44 0.76 -10.48
N TYR A 144 -15.89 0.00 -9.54
CA TYR A 144 -16.68 -0.85 -8.67
C TYR A 144 -16.19 -0.76 -7.22
N ARG A 145 -17.15 -0.87 -6.32
CA ARG A 145 -16.96 -1.05 -4.89
C ARG A 145 -17.85 -2.20 -4.45
N ILE A 146 -17.24 -3.33 -4.14
CA ILE A 146 -17.91 -4.61 -3.95
C ILE A 146 -17.99 -4.91 -2.45
N SER A 147 -19.16 -5.35 -2.00
CA SER A 147 -19.39 -5.84 -0.65
C SER A 147 -19.18 -7.36 -0.60
N ALA A 148 -19.36 -8.01 0.54
CA ALA A 148 -19.43 -9.46 0.64
C ALA A 148 -20.85 -10.02 0.42
N GLY A 149 -21.62 -9.33 -0.42
CA GLY A 149 -23.00 -9.64 -0.78
C GLY A 149 -24.03 -8.98 0.14
N ASN A 150 -25.13 -8.52 -0.46
CA ASN A 150 -26.24 -7.82 0.18
C ASN A 150 -25.81 -6.59 1.00
N GLY A 151 -24.78 -5.87 0.55
CA GLY A 151 -24.23 -4.69 1.21
C GLY A 151 -23.44 -4.95 2.49
N ILE A 152 -23.16 -6.22 2.83
CA ILE A 152 -22.40 -6.57 4.04
C ILE A 152 -20.91 -6.31 3.80
N PRO A 153 -20.19 -5.60 4.69
CA PRO A 153 -18.73 -5.46 4.56
C PRO A 153 -18.02 -6.82 4.55
N GLY A 154 -17.04 -6.97 3.65
CA GLY A 154 -16.23 -8.18 3.52
C GLY A 154 -14.95 -8.13 4.32
N ASP A 155 -14.40 -9.32 4.56
CA ASP A 155 -13.11 -9.50 5.20
C ASP A 155 -11.94 -9.25 4.25
N LEU A 156 -10.79 -8.91 4.83
CA LEU A 156 -9.57 -8.51 4.14
C LEU A 156 -8.81 -9.66 3.47
N HIS A 157 -9.08 -10.92 3.82
CA HIS A 157 -8.21 -12.03 3.44
C HIS A 157 -8.38 -12.49 1.99
N GLU A 158 -9.58 -12.40 1.42
CA GLU A 158 -9.80 -12.84 0.05
C GLU A 158 -10.73 -11.94 -0.76
N PHE A 159 -10.30 -11.71 -2.01
CA PHE A 159 -11.12 -11.17 -3.08
C PHE A 159 -10.60 -11.71 -4.41
N ARG A 160 -11.33 -12.68 -4.98
CA ARG A 160 -10.94 -13.33 -6.23
C ARG A 160 -12.09 -13.37 -7.21
N ILE A 161 -11.92 -12.72 -8.36
CA ILE A 161 -12.89 -12.72 -9.45
C ILE A 161 -12.77 -14.03 -10.22
N THR A 162 -13.91 -14.65 -10.48
CA THR A 162 -14.02 -15.88 -11.28
C THR A 162 -14.21 -15.53 -12.77
N PRO A 163 -13.95 -16.48 -13.68
CA PRO A 163 -14.26 -16.31 -15.10
C PRO A 163 -15.75 -16.03 -15.39
N GLU A 164 -16.65 -16.46 -14.49
CA GLU A 164 -18.10 -16.30 -14.62
C GLU A 164 -18.60 -14.89 -14.25
N GLY A 165 -17.71 -13.98 -13.82
CA GLY A 165 -18.08 -12.62 -13.39
C GLY A 165 -18.62 -12.56 -11.96
N THR A 166 -18.30 -13.58 -11.16
CA THR A 166 -18.59 -13.63 -9.72
C THR A 166 -17.29 -13.34 -8.93
N ALA A 167 -17.39 -13.15 -7.62
CA ALA A 167 -16.24 -13.00 -6.75
C ALA A 167 -16.31 -13.93 -5.53
N LEU A 168 -15.17 -14.50 -5.16
CA LEU A 168 -14.97 -15.25 -3.93
C LEU A 168 -14.49 -14.29 -2.84
N VAL A 169 -15.16 -14.32 -1.70
CA VAL A 169 -14.91 -13.42 -0.56
C VAL A 169 -15.05 -14.17 0.76
N THR A 170 -14.37 -13.66 1.79
CA THR A 170 -14.44 -14.17 3.16
C THR A 170 -15.29 -13.27 4.06
N LEU A 171 -15.88 -13.85 5.11
CA LEU A 171 -16.53 -13.12 6.21
C LEU A 171 -16.29 -13.84 7.55
N TYR A 172 -16.50 -13.10 8.64
CA TYR A 172 -16.34 -13.57 10.01
C TYR A 172 -17.57 -13.31 10.91
N PRO A 173 -18.77 -13.81 10.55
CA PRO A 173 -19.96 -13.60 11.38
C PRO A 173 -19.81 -14.20 12.78
N ALA A 174 -20.24 -13.43 13.79
CA ALA A 174 -20.24 -13.90 15.17
C ALA A 174 -21.43 -14.85 15.44
N LYS A 175 -21.14 -16.11 15.80
CA LYS A 175 -22.14 -17.18 16.08
C LYS A 175 -21.86 -17.82 17.44
N GLN A 176 -22.88 -18.42 18.05
CA GLN A 176 -22.68 -19.22 19.26
C GLN A 176 -22.37 -20.69 18.90
N ALA A 177 -21.26 -21.21 19.41
CA ALA A 177 -20.86 -22.60 19.24
C ALA A 177 -20.35 -23.21 20.55
N THR A 178 -20.30 -24.53 20.61
CA THR A 178 -19.66 -25.23 21.73
C THR A 178 -18.14 -25.21 21.52
N MET A 179 -17.39 -24.71 22.51
CA MET A 179 -15.93 -24.64 22.43
C MET A 179 -15.29 -24.80 23.81
N SER A 180 -13.98 -25.04 23.83
CA SER A 180 -13.18 -25.16 25.04
C SER A 180 -12.47 -23.84 25.36
N TRP A 181 -12.90 -23.11 26.41
CA TRP A 181 -12.33 -21.78 26.72
C TRP A 181 -12.35 -21.45 28.23
N ARG A 182 -11.39 -20.64 28.71
CA ARG A 182 -11.21 -20.33 30.14
C ARG A 182 -12.29 -19.41 30.71
N VAL A 183 -12.77 -19.71 31.92
CA VAL A 183 -13.62 -18.79 32.69
C VAL A 183 -12.73 -17.92 33.58
N ARG A 184 -12.92 -16.60 33.57
CA ARG A 184 -12.32 -15.74 34.60
C ARG A 184 -12.96 -16.06 35.96
N GLY A 185 -12.17 -16.56 36.90
CA GLY A 185 -12.64 -16.97 38.24
C GLY A 185 -13.19 -18.40 38.35
N GLY A 186 -13.17 -19.19 37.27
CA GLY A 186 -13.50 -20.62 37.33
C GLY A 186 -12.35 -21.45 37.90
N LYS A 187 -12.68 -22.61 38.50
CA LYS A 187 -11.68 -23.63 38.88
C LYS A 187 -10.84 -24.02 37.65
N ASN A 188 -9.56 -24.32 37.85
CA ASN A 188 -8.59 -24.68 36.81
C ASN A 188 -9.19 -25.61 35.73
N GLY A 189 -9.22 -25.18 34.47
CA GLY A 189 -9.63 -26.02 33.33
C GLY A 189 -10.14 -25.25 32.11
N PHE A 190 -10.31 -25.98 31.00
CA PHE A 190 -10.94 -25.51 29.76
C PHE A 190 -12.20 -26.36 29.48
N PRO A 191 -13.34 -26.09 30.16
CA PRO A 191 -14.55 -26.87 29.96
C PRO A 191 -15.19 -26.56 28.61
N ASN A 192 -15.75 -27.59 27.96
CA ASN A 192 -16.57 -27.44 26.76
C ASN A 192 -17.92 -26.82 27.13
N ARG A 193 -18.25 -25.68 26.54
CA ARG A 193 -19.51 -24.94 26.77
C ARG A 193 -19.81 -23.99 25.63
N LYS A 194 -21.02 -23.43 25.61
CA LYS A 194 -21.39 -22.39 24.64
C LYS A 194 -20.54 -21.13 24.85
N GLY A 195 -20.04 -20.58 23.75
CA GLY A 195 -19.32 -19.33 23.65
C GLY A 195 -19.54 -18.71 22.27
N TRP A 196 -18.91 -17.57 22.00
CA TRP A 196 -18.96 -16.89 20.71
C TRP A 196 -17.76 -17.28 19.85
N ILE A 197 -18.00 -17.67 18.60
CA ILE A 197 -16.97 -17.79 17.57
C ILE A 197 -17.08 -16.63 16.61
N PHE A 198 -15.96 -16.27 15.98
CA PHE A 198 -15.99 -15.65 14.66
C PHE A 198 -15.94 -16.78 13.65
N ASP A 199 -17.07 -17.10 13.04
CA ASP A 199 -17.17 -18.23 12.11
C ASP A 199 -16.55 -17.83 10.77
N SER A 200 -15.73 -18.69 10.18
CA SER A 200 -15.14 -18.41 8.87
C SER A 200 -16.13 -18.78 7.78
N THR A 201 -16.60 -17.79 7.03
CA THR A 201 -17.58 -17.96 5.96
C THR A 201 -16.93 -17.70 4.59
N VAL A 202 -17.18 -18.59 3.65
CA VAL A 202 -16.91 -18.41 2.22
C VAL A 202 -18.19 -17.94 1.56
N ARG A 203 -18.10 -16.92 0.70
CA ARG A 203 -19.18 -16.60 -0.25
C ARG A 203 -18.65 -16.50 -1.66
N GLU A 204 -19.48 -16.96 -2.60
CA GLU A 204 -19.42 -16.53 -3.98
C GLU A 204 -20.56 -15.52 -4.22
N ILE A 205 -20.21 -14.36 -4.77
CA ILE A 205 -21.15 -13.27 -5.04
C ILE A 205 -21.15 -12.91 -6.51
N ASP A 206 -22.32 -12.63 -7.08
CA ASP A 206 -22.43 -12.02 -8.39
C ASP A 206 -22.04 -10.53 -8.32
N ILE A 207 -21.00 -10.13 -9.06
CA ILE A 207 -20.44 -8.77 -8.96
C ILE A 207 -21.43 -7.71 -9.45
N ALA A 208 -22.26 -8.04 -10.44
CA ALA A 208 -23.20 -7.10 -11.05
C ALA A 208 -24.40 -6.80 -10.15
N THR A 209 -24.85 -7.78 -9.37
CA THR A 209 -26.08 -7.71 -8.58
C THR A 209 -25.84 -7.68 -7.07
N ASP A 210 -24.61 -7.90 -6.61
CA ASP A 210 -24.22 -8.02 -5.20
C ASP A 210 -24.98 -9.15 -4.47
N LYS A 211 -25.49 -10.13 -5.21
CA LYS A 211 -26.21 -11.28 -4.65
C LYS A 211 -25.25 -12.40 -4.30
N VAL A 212 -25.48 -13.02 -3.14
CA VAL A 212 -24.80 -14.26 -2.74
C VAL A 212 -25.40 -15.43 -3.53
N ILE A 213 -24.55 -16.19 -4.22
CA ILE A 213 -24.96 -17.37 -5.00
C ILE A 213 -24.46 -18.69 -4.38
N PHE A 214 -23.45 -18.62 -3.52
CA PHE A 214 -22.99 -19.73 -2.71
C PHE A 214 -22.52 -19.20 -1.35
N GLU A 215 -22.81 -19.94 -0.28
CA GLU A 215 -22.31 -19.65 1.08
C GLU A 215 -21.93 -20.96 1.76
N TRP A 216 -20.78 -20.97 2.42
CA TRP A 216 -20.29 -22.10 3.21
C TRP A 216 -19.71 -21.60 4.53
N ASN A 217 -20.14 -22.18 5.65
CA ASN A 217 -19.74 -21.78 7.00
C ASN A 217 -18.89 -22.87 7.64
N ALA A 218 -17.69 -22.53 8.10
CA ALA A 218 -16.78 -23.51 8.69
C ALA A 218 -17.39 -24.28 9.86
N SER A 219 -18.18 -23.61 10.72
CA SER A 219 -18.78 -24.25 11.90
C SER A 219 -19.86 -25.30 11.60
N ASP A 220 -20.33 -25.39 10.35
CA ASP A 220 -21.27 -26.44 9.94
C ASP A 220 -20.53 -27.75 9.56
N HIS A 221 -19.20 -27.69 9.40
CA HIS A 221 -18.36 -28.81 8.94
C HIS A 221 -17.16 -29.14 9.86
N TYR A 222 -16.75 -28.19 10.70
CA TYR A 222 -15.66 -28.32 11.67
C TYR A 222 -16.12 -27.92 13.07
N GLU A 223 -15.69 -28.70 14.06
CA GLU A 223 -15.87 -28.31 15.45
C GLU A 223 -14.77 -27.32 15.87
N PRO A 224 -15.09 -26.28 16.67
CA PRO A 224 -14.08 -25.36 17.21
C PRO A 224 -12.97 -26.05 18.03
N THR A 225 -13.24 -27.23 18.58
CA THR A 225 -12.29 -28.09 19.31
C THR A 225 -11.23 -28.73 18.41
N GLU A 226 -11.44 -28.78 17.09
CA GLU A 226 -10.47 -29.31 16.14
C GLU A 226 -9.29 -28.37 15.90
N SER A 227 -9.47 -27.08 16.19
CA SER A 227 -8.45 -26.05 16.00
C SER A 227 -7.13 -26.41 16.69
N GLN A 228 -6.03 -26.05 16.03
CA GLN A 228 -4.68 -26.13 16.60
C GLN A 228 -4.30 -24.86 17.36
N MET A 229 -5.09 -23.79 17.24
CA MET A 229 -4.89 -22.53 17.97
C MET A 229 -5.88 -22.45 19.13
N PRO A 230 -5.46 -22.54 20.40
CA PRO A 230 -6.39 -22.56 21.53
C PRO A 230 -7.13 -21.23 21.70
N ALA A 231 -8.41 -21.28 22.09
CA ALA A 231 -9.24 -20.09 22.31
C ALA A 231 -8.69 -19.13 23.39
N GLY A 232 -7.93 -19.65 24.35
CA GLY A 232 -7.42 -18.86 25.47
C GLY A 232 -8.56 -18.21 26.27
N MET A 233 -8.66 -16.88 26.19
CA MET A 233 -9.70 -16.07 26.84
C MET A 233 -10.82 -15.61 25.88
N ALA A 234 -10.67 -15.85 24.57
CA ALA A 234 -11.66 -15.48 23.57
C ALA A 234 -12.93 -16.33 23.70
N GLY A 235 -14.00 -15.86 23.08
CA GLY A 235 -15.32 -16.47 23.02
C GLY A 235 -16.25 -16.11 24.17
N ALA A 236 -15.81 -15.24 25.08
CA ALA A 236 -16.64 -14.76 26.19
C ALA A 236 -17.74 -13.77 25.76
N ARG A 237 -17.51 -13.01 24.68
CA ARG A 237 -18.39 -11.94 24.20
C ARG A 237 -18.51 -12.00 22.68
N LYS A 238 -19.61 -11.46 22.15
CA LYS A 238 -19.87 -11.45 20.70
C LYS A 238 -18.80 -10.73 19.89
N ASN A 239 -18.21 -9.66 20.43
CA ASN A 239 -17.16 -8.86 19.78
C ASN A 239 -15.74 -9.33 20.12
N ASP A 240 -15.62 -10.49 20.77
CA ASP A 240 -14.36 -11.15 21.14
C ASP A 240 -14.56 -12.66 20.89
N GLY A 241 -15.06 -12.99 19.70
CA GLY A 241 -15.31 -14.36 19.28
C GLY A 241 -14.00 -15.13 19.16
N TYR A 242 -14.06 -16.43 19.46
CA TYR A 242 -12.94 -17.32 19.18
C TYR A 242 -12.85 -17.59 17.68
N ASP A 243 -11.75 -17.16 17.08
CA ASP A 243 -11.37 -17.48 15.72
C ASP A 243 -10.69 -18.86 15.69
N PHE A 244 -11.47 -19.89 15.41
CA PHE A 244 -11.02 -21.28 15.49
C PHE A 244 -10.49 -21.83 14.17
N PHE A 245 -10.89 -21.24 13.04
CA PHE A 245 -10.62 -21.74 11.69
C PHE A 245 -9.60 -20.86 10.94
N HIS A 246 -9.77 -19.54 11.03
CA HIS A 246 -8.94 -18.52 10.39
C HIS A 246 -8.73 -18.77 8.90
N ILE A 247 -9.79 -18.56 8.12
CA ILE A 247 -9.74 -18.61 6.66
C ILE A 247 -8.87 -17.49 6.09
N ASN A 248 -7.95 -17.81 5.18
CA ASN A 248 -7.05 -16.81 4.61
C ASN A 248 -6.90 -16.84 3.08
N SER A 249 -7.52 -17.81 2.41
CA SER A 249 -7.61 -17.84 0.95
C SER A 249 -8.70 -18.80 0.47
N ILE A 250 -9.26 -18.48 -0.70
CA ILE A 250 -10.24 -19.28 -1.42
C ILE A 250 -9.85 -19.31 -2.90
N ASP A 251 -9.80 -20.49 -3.49
CA ASP A 251 -9.70 -20.67 -4.94
C ASP A 251 -10.88 -21.51 -5.45
N LYS A 252 -11.21 -21.38 -6.73
CA LYS A 252 -12.29 -22.16 -7.38
C LYS A 252 -11.74 -22.82 -8.63
N ASP A 253 -12.01 -24.11 -8.79
CA ASP A 253 -11.57 -24.84 -9.97
C ASP A 253 -12.63 -24.82 -11.09
N TYR A 254 -12.26 -25.37 -12.25
CA TYR A 254 -13.14 -25.47 -13.41
C TYR A 254 -14.32 -26.43 -13.20
N ARG A 255 -14.30 -27.27 -12.15
CA ARG A 255 -15.42 -28.15 -11.76
C ARG A 255 -16.44 -27.40 -10.90
N GLY A 256 -16.17 -26.16 -10.54
CA GLY A 256 -17.02 -25.32 -9.70
C GLY A 256 -16.83 -25.55 -8.21
N ASN A 257 -15.82 -26.32 -7.80
CA ASN A 257 -15.54 -26.65 -6.40
C ASN A 257 -14.54 -25.65 -5.80
N TYR A 258 -14.57 -25.52 -4.47
CA TYR A 258 -13.77 -24.52 -3.76
C TYR A 258 -12.61 -25.15 -3.02
N LEU A 259 -11.43 -24.54 -3.08
CA LEU A 259 -10.27 -24.86 -2.27
C LEU A 259 -10.08 -23.76 -1.23
N VAL A 260 -10.14 -24.12 0.05
CA VAL A 260 -10.10 -23.17 1.17
C VAL A 260 -8.88 -23.45 2.05
N SER A 261 -8.08 -22.42 2.33
CA SER A 261 -7.00 -22.51 3.31
C SER A 261 -7.46 -22.07 4.69
N ALA A 262 -7.22 -22.94 5.68
CA ALA A 262 -7.55 -22.71 7.08
C ALA A 262 -6.28 -22.72 7.92
N ARG A 263 -5.85 -21.54 8.37
CA ARG A 263 -4.57 -21.36 9.08
C ARG A 263 -4.53 -22.17 10.37
N TYR A 264 -5.62 -22.20 11.14
CA TYR A 264 -5.66 -22.88 12.44
C TYR A 264 -6.08 -24.35 12.37
N MET A 265 -6.39 -24.85 11.17
CA MET A 265 -6.53 -26.29 10.93
C MET A 265 -5.23 -26.91 10.41
N HIS A 266 -4.26 -26.09 10.00
CA HIS A 266 -3.03 -26.50 9.32
C HIS A 266 -3.34 -27.31 8.06
N GLY A 267 -4.33 -26.89 7.28
CA GLY A 267 -4.82 -27.67 6.15
C GLY A 267 -5.58 -26.87 5.11
N LEU A 268 -5.66 -27.46 3.91
CA LEU A 268 -6.54 -27.05 2.83
C LEU A 268 -7.77 -27.96 2.78
N THR A 269 -8.94 -27.38 2.55
CA THR A 269 -10.22 -28.10 2.44
C THR A 269 -10.77 -27.93 1.03
N TYR A 270 -11.05 -29.03 0.35
CA TYR A 270 -11.69 -29.01 -0.95
C TYR A 270 -13.18 -29.34 -0.81
N ILE A 271 -14.02 -28.42 -1.29
CA ILE A 271 -15.45 -28.35 -0.99
C ILE A 271 -16.22 -28.49 -2.29
N ASN A 272 -17.24 -29.34 -2.28
CA ASN A 272 -18.18 -29.50 -3.38
C ASN A 272 -19.00 -28.22 -3.56
N GLY A 273 -18.93 -27.63 -4.75
CA GLY A 273 -19.58 -26.35 -5.03
C GLY A 273 -21.10 -26.42 -5.19
N THR A 274 -21.69 -27.61 -5.22
CA THR A 274 -23.14 -27.81 -5.36
C THR A 274 -23.84 -27.92 -4.02
N ASP A 275 -23.27 -28.69 -3.08
CA ASP A 275 -23.91 -29.02 -1.80
C ASP A 275 -23.09 -28.61 -0.56
N GLY A 276 -21.88 -28.07 -0.74
CA GLY A 276 -21.01 -27.64 0.34
C GLY A 276 -20.34 -28.77 1.11
N SER A 277 -20.48 -30.04 0.70
CA SER A 277 -19.81 -31.17 1.35
C SER A 277 -18.29 -31.11 1.17
N ILE A 278 -17.56 -31.61 2.16
CA ILE A 278 -16.10 -31.75 2.07
C ILE A 278 -15.79 -32.97 1.19
N ILE A 279 -15.02 -32.76 0.12
CA ILE A 279 -14.52 -33.82 -0.76
C ILE A 279 -13.27 -34.45 -0.15
N TRP A 280 -12.27 -33.62 0.18
CA TRP A 280 -11.05 -34.05 0.87
C TRP A 280 -10.41 -32.91 1.66
N ILE A 281 -9.49 -33.28 2.54
CA ILE A 281 -8.67 -32.35 3.33
C ILE A 281 -7.19 -32.71 3.14
N LEU A 282 -6.36 -31.74 2.81
CA LEU A 282 -4.90 -31.88 2.74
C LEU A 282 -4.28 -31.26 4.00
N GLY A 283 -3.48 -32.04 4.71
CA GLY A 283 -2.81 -31.60 5.94
C GLY A 283 -3.70 -31.63 7.19
N GLY A 284 -3.12 -31.22 8.32
CA GLY A 284 -3.83 -31.13 9.60
C GLY A 284 -4.29 -32.47 10.18
N LYS A 285 -5.20 -32.40 11.17
CA LYS A 285 -5.69 -33.59 11.91
C LYS A 285 -6.54 -34.54 11.05
N ARG A 286 -7.17 -34.02 10.00
CA ARG A 286 -8.11 -34.74 9.12
C ARG A 286 -7.56 -34.99 7.72
N ASN A 287 -6.23 -34.99 7.59
CA ASN A 287 -5.56 -35.23 6.32
C ASN A 287 -6.07 -36.52 5.65
N SER A 288 -6.44 -36.40 4.37
CA SER A 288 -7.01 -37.47 3.55
C SER A 288 -5.95 -38.16 2.67
N PHE A 289 -4.73 -37.62 2.57
CA PHE A 289 -3.72 -38.05 1.62
C PHE A 289 -2.59 -38.87 2.25
N THR A 290 -2.16 -39.93 1.58
CA THR A 290 -0.87 -40.56 1.89
C THR A 290 0.27 -39.68 1.37
N ASP A 291 1.16 -39.26 2.26
CA ASP A 291 2.31 -38.44 1.92
C ASP A 291 3.43 -39.31 1.30
N LEU A 292 3.85 -38.98 0.07
CA LEU A 292 4.92 -39.66 -0.67
C LEU A 292 6.27 -38.94 -0.56
N SER A 293 6.41 -38.03 0.41
CA SER A 293 7.55 -37.14 0.59
C SER A 293 7.96 -37.05 2.05
N ASN A 294 7.82 -38.16 2.79
CA ASN A 294 8.23 -38.29 4.19
C ASN A 294 7.61 -37.22 5.12
N GLY A 295 6.36 -36.83 4.86
CA GLY A 295 5.61 -35.84 5.64
C GLY A 295 5.76 -34.41 5.14
N THR A 296 6.71 -34.13 4.26
CA THR A 296 6.99 -32.74 3.82
C THR A 296 5.91 -32.14 2.93
N ALA A 297 4.99 -32.95 2.39
CA ALA A 297 3.85 -32.51 1.59
C ALA A 297 2.58 -32.25 2.43
N THR A 298 2.47 -32.81 3.64
CA THR A 298 1.26 -32.76 4.48
C THR A 298 1.47 -32.14 5.86
N SER A 299 2.72 -31.97 6.31
CA SER A 299 3.09 -31.37 7.60
C SER A 299 3.34 -29.85 7.55
N PHE A 300 2.77 -29.13 6.59
CA PHE A 300 2.78 -27.66 6.60
C PHE A 300 1.89 -27.12 7.75
N ALA A 301 2.15 -25.89 8.19
CA ALA A 301 1.46 -25.31 9.35
C ALA A 301 1.26 -23.81 9.21
N TYR A 302 0.14 -23.31 9.75
CA TYR A 302 -0.23 -21.90 9.74
C TYR A 302 -0.18 -21.23 8.35
N GLN A 303 -0.37 -22.04 7.31
CA GLN A 303 -0.12 -21.71 5.92
C GLN A 303 -1.05 -20.62 5.39
N HIS A 304 -0.61 -19.92 4.34
CA HIS A 304 -1.38 -18.91 3.61
C HIS A 304 -1.42 -19.22 2.11
N ASP A 305 -2.39 -18.57 1.45
CA ASP A 305 -2.52 -18.52 -0.02
C ASP A 305 -2.50 -19.90 -0.69
N GLY A 306 -3.41 -20.79 -0.24
CA GLY A 306 -3.61 -22.09 -0.86
C GLY A 306 -4.32 -21.93 -2.21
N ARG A 307 -3.62 -22.24 -3.31
CA ARG A 307 -4.12 -22.12 -4.68
C ARG A 307 -3.97 -23.42 -5.45
N TRP A 308 -4.81 -23.64 -6.45
CA TRP A 308 -4.48 -24.62 -7.47
C TRP A 308 -3.24 -24.17 -8.24
N ASN A 309 -2.36 -25.12 -8.59
CA ASN A 309 -1.30 -24.81 -9.54
C ASN A 309 -1.89 -24.58 -10.94
N PRO A 310 -1.18 -23.87 -11.85
CA PRO A 310 -1.71 -23.56 -13.18
C PRO A 310 -2.15 -24.79 -13.99
N GLU A 311 -1.50 -25.93 -13.77
CA GLU A 311 -1.83 -27.19 -14.46
C GLU A 311 -2.98 -27.97 -13.80
N HIS A 312 -3.52 -27.52 -12.67
CA HIS A 312 -4.51 -28.24 -11.84
C HIS A 312 -4.11 -29.70 -11.50
N THR A 313 -2.81 -29.95 -11.36
CA THR A 313 -2.24 -31.26 -10.95
C THR A 313 -1.92 -31.30 -9.45
N GLY A 314 -2.17 -30.21 -8.75
CA GLY A 314 -1.80 -30.04 -7.36
C GLY A 314 -2.04 -28.62 -6.87
N VAL A 315 -1.45 -28.29 -5.73
CA VAL A 315 -1.64 -27.02 -5.03
C VAL A 315 -0.32 -26.31 -4.75
N ASN A 316 -0.40 -24.99 -4.71
CA ASN A 316 0.67 -24.10 -4.26
C ASN A 316 0.29 -23.52 -2.90
N ILE A 317 1.25 -23.43 -1.98
CA ILE A 317 1.02 -22.97 -0.61
C ILE A 317 2.21 -22.14 -0.14
N PHE A 318 1.96 -21.06 0.58
CA PHE A 318 2.97 -20.45 1.44
C PHE A 318 2.91 -21.09 2.83
N ASP A 319 3.83 -22.00 3.11
CA ASP A 319 3.98 -22.69 4.39
C ASP A 319 4.77 -21.81 5.36
N ASN A 320 4.04 -21.10 6.21
CA ASN A 320 4.62 -20.28 7.27
C ASN A 320 5.48 -21.14 8.21
N GLY A 321 5.06 -22.38 8.49
CA GLY A 321 5.77 -23.33 9.34
C GLY A 321 5.73 -22.99 10.83
N GLU A 322 5.13 -21.86 11.20
CA GLU A 322 5.07 -21.35 12.57
C GLU A 322 3.97 -20.32 12.79
N HIS A 323 3.67 -20.11 14.07
CA HIS A 323 2.99 -18.93 14.57
C HIS A 323 4.00 -18.01 15.28
N PHE A 324 3.67 -16.71 15.38
CA PHE A 324 4.48 -15.73 16.09
C PHE A 324 4.90 -16.22 17.49
N GLY A 325 6.20 -16.19 17.77
CA GLY A 325 6.75 -16.60 19.07
C GLY A 325 6.77 -18.11 19.33
N THR A 326 6.46 -18.95 18.34
CA THR A 326 6.57 -20.41 18.43
C THR A 326 7.83 -20.93 17.72
N PRO A 327 8.35 -22.12 18.10
CA PRO A 327 9.42 -22.76 17.34
C PRO A 327 8.98 -23.04 15.91
N SER A 328 9.88 -22.81 14.95
CA SER A 328 9.60 -23.13 13.55
C SER A 328 9.67 -24.62 13.28
N ALA A 329 8.83 -25.11 12.38
CA ALA A 329 8.94 -26.44 11.81
C ALA A 329 10.14 -26.60 10.85
N TYR A 330 10.60 -25.48 10.26
CA TYR A 330 11.66 -25.46 9.24
C TYR A 330 12.70 -24.36 9.53
N GLU A 331 13.80 -24.32 8.79
CA GLU A 331 14.82 -23.28 8.99
C GLU A 331 14.35 -21.87 8.58
N GLY A 332 13.32 -21.79 7.75
CA GLY A 332 12.66 -20.57 7.28
C GLY A 332 11.28 -20.92 6.72
N SER A 333 10.40 -19.92 6.57
CA SER A 333 9.13 -20.11 5.87
C SER A 333 9.40 -20.41 4.39
N ARG A 334 8.51 -21.17 3.76
CA ARG A 334 8.75 -21.72 2.42
C ARG A 334 7.49 -21.65 1.56
N ALA A 335 7.67 -21.42 0.27
CA ALA A 335 6.61 -21.68 -0.70
C ALA A 335 6.77 -23.10 -1.25
N VAL A 336 5.68 -23.85 -1.40
CA VAL A 336 5.73 -25.26 -1.83
C VAL A 336 4.73 -25.53 -2.94
N GLU A 337 5.13 -26.38 -3.88
CA GLU A 337 4.25 -27.02 -4.86
C GLU A 337 4.04 -28.48 -4.46
N ILE A 338 2.79 -28.89 -4.27
CA ILE A 338 2.41 -30.25 -3.88
C ILE A 338 1.54 -30.84 -4.99
N LEU A 339 1.99 -31.95 -5.58
CA LEU A 339 1.20 -32.74 -6.52
C LEU A 339 0.18 -33.59 -5.77
N LEU A 340 -1.02 -33.71 -6.35
CA LEU A 340 -2.12 -34.48 -5.79
C LEU A 340 -2.57 -35.54 -6.79
N ASP A 341 -2.72 -36.78 -6.33
CA ASP A 341 -3.47 -37.82 -7.01
C ASP A 341 -4.77 -38.03 -6.22
N GLU A 342 -5.87 -37.46 -6.73
CA GLU A 342 -7.19 -37.52 -6.08
C GLU A 342 -7.85 -38.91 -6.19
N GLU A 343 -7.37 -39.80 -7.07
CA GLU A 343 -7.89 -41.17 -7.17
C GLU A 343 -7.20 -42.09 -6.17
N LYS A 344 -5.86 -42.01 -6.08
CA LYS A 344 -5.07 -42.79 -5.12
C LYS A 344 -4.99 -42.14 -3.74
N MET A 345 -5.48 -40.90 -3.61
CA MET A 345 -5.36 -40.08 -2.41
C MET A 345 -3.91 -40.00 -1.94
N THR A 346 -3.00 -39.61 -2.83
CA THR A 346 -1.58 -39.40 -2.51
C THR A 346 -1.14 -37.97 -2.75
N ALA A 347 -0.27 -37.44 -1.88
CA ALA A 347 0.32 -36.11 -2.01
C ALA A 347 1.85 -36.22 -2.09
N GLN A 348 2.47 -35.47 -3.00
CA GLN A 348 3.92 -35.46 -3.19
C GLN A 348 4.45 -34.03 -3.28
N LEU A 349 5.47 -33.72 -2.49
CA LEU A 349 6.18 -32.45 -2.60
C LEU A 349 6.96 -32.45 -3.92
N LYS A 350 6.62 -31.54 -4.82
CA LYS A 350 7.32 -31.35 -6.10
C LYS A 350 8.47 -30.37 -5.93
N ARG A 351 8.22 -29.22 -5.30
CA ARG A 351 9.19 -28.13 -5.12
C ARG A 351 8.99 -27.42 -3.80
N SER A 352 10.08 -26.88 -3.29
CA SER A 352 10.13 -26.03 -2.09
C SER A 352 11.08 -24.87 -2.36
N PHE A 353 10.60 -23.65 -2.16
CA PHE A 353 11.35 -22.42 -2.33
C PHE A 353 11.58 -21.79 -0.94
N VAL A 354 12.85 -21.69 -0.55
CA VAL A 354 13.27 -21.11 0.73
C VAL A 354 14.15 -19.90 0.45
N ASN A 355 13.86 -18.78 1.11
CA ASN A 355 14.65 -17.57 0.97
C ASN A 355 16.14 -17.83 1.34
N PRO A 356 17.13 -17.25 0.63
CA PRO A 356 18.55 -17.42 0.97
C PRO A 356 18.94 -17.00 2.39
N ARG A 357 18.25 -15.99 2.95
CA ARG A 357 18.40 -15.52 4.33
C ARG A 357 17.51 -16.29 5.31
N LYS A 358 16.73 -17.27 4.83
CA LYS A 358 15.84 -18.12 5.63
C LYS A 358 14.82 -17.32 6.44
N ILE A 359 14.23 -16.31 5.80
CA ILE A 359 13.18 -15.48 6.41
C ILE A 359 12.08 -16.37 7.00
N ARG A 360 11.82 -16.16 8.30
CA ARG A 360 10.70 -16.76 9.02
C ARG A 360 9.57 -15.74 9.09
N SER A 361 8.36 -16.16 8.75
CA SER A 361 7.17 -15.31 8.75
C SER A 361 6.00 -16.04 9.38
N GLY A 362 5.65 -15.68 10.62
CA GLY A 362 4.59 -16.34 11.38
C GLY A 362 3.15 -16.03 10.95
N SER A 363 2.96 -15.19 9.93
CA SER A 363 1.64 -14.87 9.37
C SER A 363 1.75 -14.24 7.98
N GLN A 364 0.65 -14.27 7.21
CA GLN A 364 0.56 -13.64 5.90
C GLN A 364 1.54 -14.31 4.90
N GLY A 365 1.71 -13.71 3.72
CA GLY A 365 2.59 -14.23 2.67
C GLY A 365 1.84 -14.99 1.59
N ASN A 366 2.48 -15.18 0.45
CA ASN A 366 1.87 -15.77 -0.73
C ASN A 366 2.90 -16.35 -1.71
N MET A 367 2.40 -17.16 -2.65
CA MET A 367 3.15 -17.69 -3.78
C MET A 367 2.39 -17.37 -5.06
N GLN A 368 3.07 -16.80 -6.05
CA GLN A 368 2.52 -16.57 -7.38
C GLN A 368 3.43 -17.19 -8.43
N VAL A 369 2.88 -18.12 -9.22
CA VAL A 369 3.53 -18.59 -10.45
C VAL A 369 3.26 -17.56 -11.55
N LEU A 370 4.32 -17.01 -12.14
CA LEU A 370 4.24 -15.98 -13.18
C LEU A 370 4.10 -16.62 -14.57
N PRO A 371 3.57 -15.89 -15.59
CA PRO A 371 3.36 -16.44 -16.92
C PRO A 371 4.60 -17.00 -17.63
N ASN A 372 5.80 -16.55 -17.24
CA ASN A 372 7.08 -17.05 -17.75
C ASN A 372 7.60 -18.30 -17.00
N GLY A 373 6.85 -18.83 -16.03
CA GLY A 373 7.22 -19.97 -15.19
C GLY A 373 8.07 -19.60 -13.96
N ASN A 374 8.44 -18.34 -13.78
CA ASN A 374 9.08 -17.87 -12.55
C ASN A 374 8.09 -17.97 -11.38
N VAL A 375 8.62 -18.02 -10.17
CA VAL A 375 7.84 -18.06 -8.93
C VAL A 375 8.17 -16.84 -8.09
N LEU A 376 7.18 -16.01 -7.79
CA LEU A 376 7.28 -14.93 -6.82
C LEU A 376 6.80 -15.43 -5.46
N VAL A 377 7.60 -15.21 -4.42
CA VAL A 377 7.27 -15.54 -3.03
C VAL A 377 7.30 -14.26 -2.20
N GLY A 378 6.16 -13.90 -1.60
CA GLY A 378 6.05 -12.78 -0.66
C GLY A 378 6.06 -13.27 0.79
N TYR A 379 6.83 -12.62 1.66
CA TYR A 379 7.08 -13.08 3.04
C TYR A 379 6.19 -12.40 4.09
N GLY A 380 5.05 -11.83 3.70
CA GLY A 380 3.97 -11.52 4.63
C GLY A 380 4.32 -10.47 5.70
N LEU A 381 4.32 -10.91 6.96
CA LEU A 381 4.74 -10.12 8.13
C LEU A 381 6.07 -9.39 7.91
N ASN A 382 6.98 -9.97 7.12
CA ASN A 382 8.19 -9.29 6.69
C ASN A 382 7.95 -8.71 5.30
N ALA A 383 8.14 -7.40 5.14
CA ALA A 383 7.99 -6.72 3.86
C ALA A 383 9.13 -7.07 2.88
N ALA A 384 9.20 -8.34 2.48
CA ALA A 384 10.22 -8.91 1.63
C ALA A 384 9.59 -9.84 0.59
N TRP A 385 10.28 -10.01 -0.54
CA TRP A 385 9.92 -10.98 -1.56
C TRP A 385 11.15 -11.50 -2.31
N THR A 386 11.01 -12.71 -2.84
CA THR A 386 12.02 -13.34 -3.68
C THR A 386 11.36 -13.85 -4.95
N GLU A 387 11.94 -13.54 -6.11
CA GLU A 387 11.57 -14.14 -7.39
C GLU A 387 12.57 -15.23 -7.74
N TYR A 388 12.06 -16.43 -8.01
CA TYR A 388 12.82 -17.61 -8.42
C TYR A 388 12.57 -17.90 -9.90
N ALA A 389 13.59 -18.37 -10.59
CA ALA A 389 13.45 -18.98 -11.90
C ALA A 389 12.64 -20.28 -11.78
N ALA A 390 12.13 -20.75 -12.92
CA ALA A 390 11.37 -22.00 -13.01
C ALA A 390 12.15 -23.25 -12.56
N ASP A 391 13.45 -23.20 -12.33
CA ASP A 391 14.27 -24.29 -11.80
C ASP A 391 14.55 -24.18 -10.29
N GLY A 392 14.12 -23.09 -9.64
CA GLY A 392 14.35 -22.81 -8.23
C GLY A 392 15.54 -21.91 -7.93
N ASN A 393 16.28 -21.44 -8.94
CA ASN A 393 17.35 -20.46 -8.73
C ASN A 393 16.79 -19.10 -8.35
N VAL A 394 17.38 -18.43 -7.36
CA VAL A 394 17.01 -17.05 -7.01
C VAL A 394 17.40 -16.12 -8.16
N LEU A 395 16.46 -15.26 -8.57
CA LEU A 395 16.69 -14.20 -9.56
C LEU A 395 16.78 -12.84 -8.88
N CYS A 396 15.79 -12.51 -8.04
CA CYS A 396 15.74 -11.28 -7.28
C CYS A 396 15.35 -11.57 -5.84
N ASP A 397 16.04 -10.92 -4.90
CA ASP A 397 15.76 -11.01 -3.47
C ASP A 397 15.78 -9.59 -2.89
N VAL A 398 14.63 -9.15 -2.38
CA VAL A 398 14.36 -7.74 -2.12
C VAL A 398 13.57 -7.60 -0.83
N HIS A 399 13.86 -6.54 -0.07
CA HIS A 399 13.02 -6.17 1.06
C HIS A 399 12.87 -4.65 1.23
N ILE A 400 11.80 -4.32 1.94
CA ILE A 400 11.43 -3.02 2.47
C ILE A 400 11.62 -3.08 3.97
N GLY A 401 12.18 -2.01 4.54
CA GLY A 401 12.45 -1.95 5.97
C GLY A 401 13.65 -2.79 6.37
N ALA A 402 14.22 -2.46 7.52
CA ALA A 402 15.44 -3.07 8.00
C ALA A 402 15.25 -4.55 8.36
N GLU A 403 16.19 -5.42 7.96
CA GLU A 403 16.19 -6.84 8.35
C GLU A 403 16.20 -7.00 9.87
N SER A 404 16.85 -6.10 10.61
CA SER A 404 16.86 -6.07 12.07
C SER A 404 15.47 -5.94 12.72
N ASP A 405 14.48 -5.44 11.96
CA ASP A 405 13.09 -5.29 12.39
C ASP A 405 12.18 -6.42 11.84
N PHE A 406 12.73 -7.44 11.17
CA PHE A 406 11.95 -8.61 10.77
C PHE A 406 11.34 -9.32 11.98
N ASN A 407 10.17 -9.92 11.77
CA ASN A 407 9.32 -10.49 12.82
C ASN A 407 8.88 -9.45 13.86
N THR A 408 8.86 -8.17 13.48
CA THR A 408 8.07 -7.15 14.16
C THR A 408 6.89 -6.74 13.27
N ILE A 409 6.05 -5.83 13.75
CA ILE A 409 4.97 -5.21 12.96
C ILE A 409 5.38 -3.84 12.42
N ALA A 410 6.69 -3.58 12.27
CA ALA A 410 7.19 -2.26 11.86
C ALA A 410 6.83 -1.93 10.40
N VAL A 411 7.12 -2.87 9.50
CA VAL A 411 6.87 -2.79 8.06
C VAL A 411 6.46 -4.18 7.56
N GLU A 412 5.26 -4.30 7.02
CA GLU A 412 4.68 -5.58 6.57
C GLU A 412 4.11 -5.45 5.16
N THR A 413 4.02 -6.58 4.44
CA THR A 413 3.27 -6.72 3.18
C THR A 413 2.34 -7.93 3.27
N TYR A 414 1.02 -7.75 3.27
CA TYR A 414 0.11 -8.89 3.39
C TYR A 414 0.28 -9.94 2.27
N ARG A 415 0.34 -9.45 1.02
CA ARG A 415 0.72 -10.20 -0.18
C ARG A 415 1.58 -9.29 -1.06
N VAL A 416 2.45 -9.91 -1.86
CA VAL A 416 3.20 -9.26 -2.94
C VAL A 416 2.81 -9.94 -4.24
N ASN A 417 2.36 -9.17 -5.22
CA ASN A 417 1.95 -9.69 -6.52
C ASN A 417 2.73 -9.05 -7.66
N LYS A 418 2.77 -9.72 -8.81
CA LYS A 418 3.29 -9.19 -10.06
C LYS A 418 2.29 -9.32 -11.19
N PHE A 419 2.03 -8.21 -11.87
CA PHE A 419 1.12 -8.18 -13.01
C PHE A 419 1.55 -7.19 -14.08
N PRO A 420 1.29 -7.45 -15.37
CA PRO A 420 1.33 -6.41 -16.38
C PRO A 420 0.23 -5.38 -16.08
N TRP A 421 0.53 -4.10 -16.31
CA TRP A 421 -0.45 -3.03 -16.13
C TRP A 421 -0.18 -1.88 -17.09
N VAL A 422 -1.22 -1.28 -17.65
CA VAL A 422 -1.10 -0.07 -18.44
C VAL A 422 -1.97 1.02 -17.83
N GLY A 423 -1.33 1.93 -17.10
CA GLY A 423 -1.96 3.11 -16.54
C GLY A 423 -1.91 4.31 -17.50
N ARG A 424 -3.07 4.96 -17.66
CA ARG A 424 -3.32 6.17 -18.46
C ARG A 424 -4.10 7.19 -17.61
N PRO A 425 -3.45 7.77 -16.58
CA PRO A 425 -4.11 8.72 -15.69
C PRO A 425 -4.61 9.94 -16.48
N THR A 426 -5.76 10.49 -16.08
CA THR A 426 -6.34 11.69 -16.72
C THR A 426 -5.85 13.01 -16.10
N THR A 427 -5.03 12.95 -15.05
CA THR A 427 -4.38 14.14 -14.48
C THR A 427 -3.26 14.64 -15.41
N PRO A 428 -2.89 15.94 -15.38
CA PRO A 428 -1.66 16.38 -16.02
C PRO A 428 -0.43 15.85 -15.24
N PRO A 429 0.75 15.72 -15.88
CA PRO A 429 2.02 15.55 -15.18
C PRO A 429 2.24 16.66 -14.15
N ASP A 430 2.77 16.29 -12.99
CA ASP A 430 3.23 17.21 -11.96
C ASP A 430 4.63 17.71 -12.31
N ILE A 431 4.90 18.98 -12.01
CA ILE A 431 6.16 19.64 -12.35
C ILE A 431 6.54 20.63 -11.24
N ALA A 432 7.84 20.67 -10.91
CA ALA A 432 8.40 21.64 -9.97
C ALA A 432 9.79 22.08 -10.43
N PHE A 433 10.22 23.27 -10.03
CA PHE A 433 11.57 23.77 -10.23
C PHE A 433 12.27 23.89 -8.88
N LYS A 434 13.50 23.36 -8.78
CA LYS A 434 14.35 23.46 -7.60
C LYS A 434 15.81 23.32 -7.98
N ASP A 435 16.67 24.18 -7.44
CA ASP A 435 18.14 24.09 -7.55
C ASP A 435 18.65 23.89 -9.00
N GLY A 436 18.14 24.70 -9.93
CA GLY A 436 18.54 24.63 -11.35
C GLY A 436 17.97 23.45 -12.13
N HIS A 437 17.05 22.68 -11.55
CA HIS A 437 16.44 21.50 -12.18
C HIS A 437 14.92 21.61 -12.20
N VAL A 438 14.33 21.15 -13.31
CA VAL A 438 12.91 20.85 -13.42
C VAL A 438 12.72 19.38 -13.08
N TYR A 439 11.90 19.12 -12.08
CA TYR A 439 11.45 17.79 -11.70
C TYR A 439 10.07 17.57 -12.31
N VAL A 440 9.89 16.42 -12.97
CA VAL A 440 8.62 16.04 -13.58
C VAL A 440 8.28 14.59 -13.27
N SER A 441 7.04 14.34 -12.87
CA SER A 441 6.51 13.01 -12.60
C SER A 441 5.05 12.92 -13.07
N TRP A 442 4.57 11.71 -13.35
CA TRP A 442 3.17 11.50 -13.71
C TRP A 442 2.66 10.19 -13.12
N ASN A 443 1.98 10.32 -11.98
CA ASN A 443 1.55 9.20 -11.14
C ASN A 443 0.67 8.20 -11.91
N GLY A 444 1.21 7.02 -12.18
CA GLY A 444 0.56 5.94 -12.91
C GLY A 444 0.66 5.99 -14.44
N ALA A 445 1.34 6.99 -15.03
CA ALA A 445 1.49 7.05 -16.49
C ALA A 445 2.58 6.10 -16.98
N THR A 446 2.20 4.84 -17.23
CA THR A 446 3.12 3.75 -17.62
C THR A 446 3.66 3.87 -19.05
N GLU A 447 2.96 4.59 -19.94
CA GLU A 447 3.32 4.71 -21.36
C GLU A 447 4.35 5.82 -21.63
N VAL A 448 4.67 6.68 -20.65
CA VAL A 448 5.66 7.76 -20.82
C VAL A 448 7.06 7.18 -20.97
N LYS A 449 7.76 7.59 -22.02
CA LYS A 449 9.17 7.25 -22.28
C LYS A 449 10.09 8.46 -22.31
N LYS A 450 9.58 9.62 -22.73
CA LYS A 450 10.39 10.85 -22.84
C LYS A 450 9.64 12.07 -22.34
N TRP A 451 10.40 13.04 -21.89
CA TRP A 451 9.96 14.38 -21.53
C TRP A 451 10.55 15.40 -22.50
N VAL A 452 9.73 16.33 -22.97
CA VAL A 452 10.17 17.51 -23.72
C VAL A 452 9.90 18.76 -22.90
N LEU A 453 10.95 19.50 -22.55
CA LEU A 453 10.80 20.79 -21.89
C LEU A 453 10.56 21.89 -22.92
N GLN A 454 9.47 22.62 -22.70
CA GLN A 454 9.14 23.83 -23.42
C GLN A 454 9.21 25.02 -22.48
N ALA A 455 9.94 26.07 -22.86
CA ALA A 455 10.16 27.22 -22.00
C ALA A 455 10.12 28.56 -22.72
N SER A 456 9.90 29.63 -21.97
CA SER A 456 9.85 31.01 -22.46
C SER A 456 10.40 32.00 -21.44
N LYS A 457 10.85 33.18 -21.92
CA LYS A 457 11.23 34.32 -21.07
C LYS A 457 10.01 35.03 -20.47
N GLY A 458 8.96 35.21 -21.26
CA GLY A 458 7.68 35.79 -20.79
C GLY A 458 6.67 34.72 -20.39
N ALA A 459 5.62 35.12 -19.67
CA ALA A 459 4.55 34.25 -19.16
C ALA A 459 3.79 33.52 -20.29
N GLY A 460 4.31 32.38 -20.74
CA GLY A 460 3.70 31.49 -21.73
C GLY A 460 3.74 31.94 -23.19
N ARG A 461 4.38 33.07 -23.52
CA ARG A 461 4.53 33.53 -24.93
C ARG A 461 5.76 32.90 -25.57
N ASN A 462 5.63 32.44 -26.82
CA ASN A 462 6.73 31.90 -27.63
C ASN A 462 7.52 30.76 -26.95
N LEU A 463 6.80 29.77 -26.41
CA LEU A 463 7.41 28.58 -25.82
C LEU A 463 8.28 27.86 -26.86
N LYS A 464 9.56 27.69 -26.55
CA LYS A 464 10.53 26.96 -27.36
C LYS A 464 10.84 25.62 -26.71
N VAL A 465 11.06 24.60 -27.52
CA VAL A 465 11.66 23.35 -27.02
C VAL A 465 13.10 23.65 -26.67
N ILE A 466 13.46 23.43 -25.41
CA ILE A 466 14.80 23.73 -24.89
C ILE A 466 15.60 22.46 -24.60
N GLN A 467 14.91 21.35 -24.30
CA GLN A 467 15.55 20.09 -23.95
C GLN A 467 14.59 18.91 -24.12
N GLN A 468 15.16 17.74 -24.30
CA GLN A 468 14.49 16.45 -24.16
C GLN A 468 15.27 15.57 -23.18
N ALA A 469 14.57 14.74 -22.44
CA ALA A 469 15.15 13.76 -21.52
C ALA A 469 14.38 12.44 -21.61
N GLU A 470 15.09 11.31 -21.53
CA GLU A 470 14.45 10.02 -21.30
C GLU A 470 13.83 10.01 -19.89
N LYS A 471 12.72 9.28 -19.71
CA LYS A 471 12.12 9.09 -18.39
C LYS A 471 13.07 8.25 -17.54
N ASP A 472 13.47 8.81 -16.40
CA ASP A 472 14.26 8.12 -15.38
C ASP A 472 13.43 7.97 -14.11
N GLY A 473 13.23 6.72 -13.67
CA GLY A 473 12.40 6.38 -12.50
C GLY A 473 10.99 7.00 -12.50
N PHE A 474 10.44 7.23 -11.31
CA PHE A 474 9.15 7.92 -11.13
C PHE A 474 9.21 9.42 -11.48
N GLU A 475 10.27 10.08 -11.02
CA GLU A 475 10.51 11.51 -11.14
C GLU A 475 11.82 11.73 -11.89
N THR A 476 11.74 12.46 -13.00
CA THR A 476 12.90 12.79 -13.82
C THR A 476 13.35 14.21 -13.50
N ALA A 477 14.62 14.37 -13.13
CA ALA A 477 15.26 15.67 -12.94
C ALA A 477 15.94 16.11 -14.24
N ILE A 478 15.59 17.30 -14.73
CA ILE A 478 16.07 17.84 -16.01
C ILE A 478 16.71 19.21 -15.74
N PRO A 479 18.01 19.40 -15.99
CA PRO A 479 18.66 20.69 -15.71
C PRO A 479 18.10 21.79 -16.61
N VAL A 480 17.86 22.98 -16.06
CA VAL A 480 17.39 24.14 -16.83
C VAL A 480 18.21 25.37 -16.49
N ASN A 481 18.60 26.14 -17.51
CA ASN A 481 19.20 27.44 -17.30
C ASN A 481 18.11 28.47 -16.96
N ASN A 482 17.89 28.70 -15.67
CA ASN A 482 16.86 29.60 -15.17
C ASN A 482 17.20 31.10 -15.32
N THR A 483 18.37 31.48 -15.81
CA THR A 483 18.62 32.90 -16.21
C THR A 483 18.00 33.23 -17.57
N ASN A 484 17.78 32.21 -18.41
CA ASN A 484 17.29 32.40 -19.78
C ASN A 484 15.82 31.98 -19.98
N TRP A 485 15.27 31.21 -19.05
CA TRP A 485 13.98 30.56 -19.20
C TRP A 485 13.17 30.73 -17.93
N CYS A 486 12.33 31.76 -17.90
CA CYS A 486 11.57 32.14 -16.70
C CYS A 486 10.31 31.30 -16.48
N PHE A 487 9.76 30.70 -17.54
CA PHE A 487 8.60 29.84 -17.49
C PHE A 487 8.87 28.52 -18.20
N VAL A 488 8.45 27.40 -17.62
CA VAL A 488 8.70 26.06 -18.18
C VAL A 488 7.49 25.14 -18.00
N LYS A 489 7.28 24.24 -18.97
CA LYS A 489 6.36 23.11 -18.87
C LYS A 489 6.98 21.87 -19.51
N ALA A 490 6.51 20.70 -19.12
CA ALA A 490 6.94 19.42 -19.67
C ALA A 490 5.82 18.80 -20.53
N VAL A 491 6.20 18.21 -21.67
CA VAL A 491 5.34 17.40 -22.53
C VAL A 491 5.78 15.95 -22.40
N ALA A 492 4.86 15.06 -22.02
CA ALA A 492 5.11 13.62 -21.94
C ALA A 492 4.91 12.97 -23.31
N LEU A 493 5.87 12.15 -23.73
CA LEU A 493 5.83 11.40 -24.98
C LEU A 493 5.91 9.90 -24.74
N ASP A 494 5.26 9.12 -25.60
CA ASP A 494 5.37 7.65 -25.63
C ASP A 494 6.60 7.17 -26.44
N SER A 495 6.74 5.84 -26.56
CA SER A 495 7.82 5.19 -27.33
C SER A 495 7.83 5.54 -28.83
N LYS A 496 6.71 6.05 -29.37
CA LYS A 496 6.56 6.50 -30.77
C LYS A 496 6.62 8.02 -30.89
N SER A 497 7.07 8.72 -29.84
CA SER A 497 7.13 10.18 -29.75
C SER A 497 5.77 10.87 -29.90
N ARG A 498 4.66 10.16 -29.65
CA ARG A 498 3.32 10.76 -29.61
C ARG A 498 3.10 11.43 -28.26
N LYS A 499 2.49 12.61 -28.29
CA LYS A 499 2.14 13.36 -27.09
C LYS A 499 1.05 12.63 -26.28
N LEU A 500 1.33 12.39 -25.01
CA LEU A 500 0.41 11.80 -24.03
C LEU A 500 -0.25 12.88 -23.14
N GLY A 501 0.53 13.86 -22.68
CA GLY A 501 0.06 14.88 -21.74
C GLY A 501 1.01 16.07 -21.63
N VAL A 502 0.56 17.13 -20.96
CA VAL A 502 1.34 18.35 -20.72
C VAL A 502 1.15 18.77 -19.27
N SER A 503 2.25 19.10 -18.59
CA SER A 503 2.19 19.67 -17.24
C SER A 503 1.58 21.07 -17.25
N LYS A 504 1.36 21.62 -16.06
CA LYS A 504 1.16 23.07 -15.89
C LYS A 504 2.42 23.83 -16.31
N LEU A 505 2.25 25.11 -16.64
CA LEU A 505 3.36 26.06 -16.79
C LEU A 505 3.75 26.57 -15.41
N ILE A 506 5.03 26.53 -15.07
CA ILE A 506 5.58 27.01 -13.79
C ILE A 506 6.68 28.04 -14.02
N GLU A 507 6.95 28.83 -12.99
CA GLU A 507 8.08 29.76 -12.94
C GLU A 507 9.35 29.06 -12.44
N THR A 508 10.51 29.53 -12.90
CA THR A 508 11.84 28.99 -12.53
C THR A 508 12.63 29.92 -11.61
N GLY A 509 11.98 30.92 -11.00
CA GLY A 509 12.66 31.93 -10.18
C GLY A 509 13.72 32.70 -10.98
N CYS A 510 13.38 33.05 -12.22
CA CYS A 510 14.26 33.72 -13.17
C CYS A 510 14.92 34.94 -12.54
N VAL A 511 16.25 34.94 -12.48
CA VAL A 511 16.99 36.16 -12.18
C VAL A 511 17.12 36.89 -13.51
N LEU A 512 16.22 37.84 -13.76
CA LEU A 512 16.39 38.77 -14.85
C LEU A 512 17.51 39.72 -14.43
N ASP A 513 18.58 39.79 -15.21
CA ASP A 513 19.52 40.90 -15.09
C ASP A 513 18.68 42.17 -15.29
N GLU A 514 18.56 43.00 -14.25
CA GLU A 514 18.12 44.37 -14.42
C GLU A 514 19.08 44.99 -15.42
N VAL A 515 18.57 45.26 -16.62
CA VAL A 515 19.27 46.16 -17.53
C VAL A 515 19.29 47.48 -16.78
N GLU A 516 20.45 47.87 -16.25
CA GLU A 516 20.70 49.26 -15.89
C GLU A 516 20.36 50.07 -17.14
N GLU A 517 19.18 50.69 -17.15
CA GLU A 517 18.91 51.82 -18.02
C GLU A 517 19.95 52.87 -17.65
N GLN A 518 21.03 52.94 -18.43
CA GLN A 518 21.90 54.10 -18.38
C GLN A 518 21.02 55.32 -18.65
N PRO A 519 20.98 56.32 -17.76
CA PRO A 519 20.19 57.50 -18.01
C PRO A 519 20.73 58.14 -19.29
N GLU A 520 19.87 58.30 -20.29
CA GLU A 520 20.16 59.17 -21.43
C GLU A 520 20.43 60.57 -20.87
N ASP A 521 21.64 61.07 -21.08
CA ASP A 521 22.02 62.46 -20.85
C ASP A 521 21.13 63.37 -21.71
N ASN A 522 19.98 63.76 -21.18
CA ASN A 522 19.20 64.86 -21.71
C ASN A 522 19.84 66.16 -21.22
N GLU A 523 20.74 66.71 -22.04
CA GLU A 523 21.10 68.12 -21.99
C GLU A 523 19.83 68.96 -22.18
N LEU A 524 19.42 69.66 -21.12
CA LEU A 524 18.38 70.69 -21.15
C LEU A 524 18.93 71.93 -21.89
N PRO A 525 18.21 72.50 -22.87
CA PRO A 525 18.54 73.83 -23.36
C PRO A 525 17.97 74.92 -22.44
N GLU A 526 18.69 76.04 -22.43
CA GLU A 526 18.57 77.27 -21.64
C GLU A 526 17.15 77.85 -21.48
N GLU A 527 16.93 78.45 -20.31
CA GLU A 527 15.80 79.31 -19.93
C GLU A 527 15.53 80.47 -20.90
N LEU A 528 14.29 80.95 -20.95
CA LEU A 528 13.84 82.36 -21.01
C LEU A 528 12.29 82.43 -21.04
N PRO A 529 11.62 83.55 -20.69
CA PRO A 529 11.42 84.12 -19.35
C PRO A 529 9.92 84.19 -18.94
N ALA A 530 9.66 84.70 -17.73
CA ALA A 530 8.35 84.77 -17.07
C ALA A 530 7.31 85.68 -17.75
N GLU A 531 6.06 85.23 -17.76
CA GLU A 531 4.86 86.08 -17.91
C GLU A 531 3.91 85.86 -16.73
N GLU A 532 3.60 86.96 -16.04
CA GLU A 532 2.58 87.09 -15.00
C GLU A 532 1.18 87.06 -15.62
N VAL A 533 0.24 86.33 -15.01
CA VAL A 533 -1.20 86.57 -15.22
C VAL A 533 -1.92 86.50 -13.87
N GLU A 534 -2.65 87.59 -13.61
CA GLU A 534 -3.42 87.92 -12.41
C GLU A 534 -4.60 86.99 -12.10
N ILE A 535 -4.94 86.97 -10.81
CA ILE A 535 -6.09 86.32 -10.18
C ILE A 535 -7.28 87.30 -10.22
N ASP A 536 -8.48 86.81 -10.53
CA ASP A 536 -9.73 87.49 -10.18
C ASP A 536 -10.67 86.54 -9.42
N ASN A 537 -11.29 87.05 -8.35
CA ASN A 537 -12.18 86.35 -7.43
C ASN A 537 -13.60 86.87 -7.64
N ASP A 538 -14.62 85.99 -7.70
CA ASP A 538 -15.96 86.37 -7.24
C ASP A 538 -16.86 85.19 -6.81
N VAL A 539 -17.14 85.21 -5.51
CA VAL A 539 -18.31 84.88 -4.66
C VAL A 539 -19.62 84.38 -5.31
N LEU A 540 -20.24 83.30 -4.77
CA LEU A 540 -21.54 83.27 -4.04
C LEU A 540 -22.14 81.86 -3.84
N ASP A 541 -22.93 81.78 -2.77
CA ASP A 541 -23.32 80.64 -1.92
C ASP A 541 -24.80 80.19 -2.13
N MET A 542 -25.17 79.09 -1.46
CA MET A 542 -26.52 78.60 -1.06
C MET A 542 -27.45 77.98 -2.12
N SER A 543 -28.29 76.95 -1.87
CA SER A 543 -28.56 75.96 -0.80
C SER A 543 -29.86 75.20 -1.19
N TYR A 544 -30.13 73.96 -0.73
CA TYR A 544 -31.45 73.34 -0.37
C TYR A 544 -31.24 71.82 -0.08
N TRP A 545 -31.22 71.29 1.16
CA TRP A 545 -32.32 70.87 2.10
C TRP A 545 -33.36 69.94 1.45
N MET A 546 -33.82 68.76 1.92
CA MET A 546 -34.17 68.14 3.23
C MET A 546 -34.56 66.65 2.99
N ASN A 547 -34.66 65.66 3.89
CA ASN A 547 -35.10 65.55 5.29
C ASN A 547 -34.76 64.11 5.81
N ASP A 548 -34.15 63.88 7.00
CA ASP A 548 -34.73 63.72 8.38
C ASP A 548 -35.23 62.25 8.70
N ARG A 549 -35.07 61.59 9.88
CA ARG A 549 -34.46 61.92 11.20
C ARG A 549 -34.68 60.80 12.29
N ILE A 550 -33.87 60.81 13.38
CA ILE A 550 -34.07 60.43 14.84
C ILE A 550 -34.20 58.93 15.30
N LEU A 551 -33.74 58.43 16.48
CA LEU A 551 -33.54 58.93 17.87
C LEU A 551 -32.50 58.13 18.76
N PHE A 552 -31.96 58.84 19.77
CA PHE A 552 -31.11 58.46 20.94
C PHE A 552 -31.79 57.50 21.96
N SER A 553 -31.16 56.80 22.93
CA SER A 553 -30.42 57.32 24.11
C SER A 553 -29.98 56.20 25.15
N LEU A 554 -28.90 56.49 25.94
CA LEU A 554 -28.60 56.17 27.38
C LEU A 554 -28.24 54.71 27.83
N SER A 555 -27.40 54.38 28.86
CA SER A 555 -26.39 55.05 29.72
C SER A 555 -25.85 54.06 30.82
N LEU A 556 -24.76 54.44 31.54
CA LEU A 556 -24.14 53.96 32.83
C LEU A 556 -23.10 52.80 32.80
N TRP A 557 -21.78 53.00 33.06
CA TRP A 557 -21.00 53.21 34.33
C TRP A 557 -20.90 51.96 35.25
N LYS A 558 -19.79 51.51 35.88
CA LYS A 558 -18.34 51.88 35.99
C LYS A 558 -17.61 50.81 36.89
N THR A 559 -16.35 50.44 36.55
CA THR A 559 -15.10 50.28 37.41
C THR A 559 -15.07 49.35 38.66
N LEU A 560 -13.95 48.82 39.23
CA LEU A 560 -12.49 48.72 39.00
C LEU A 560 -11.88 47.72 40.06
N GLU A 561 -10.82 47.00 39.66
CA GLU A 561 -9.55 46.62 40.34
C GLU A 561 -9.33 46.04 41.79
N LEU A 562 -8.33 45.14 41.82
CA LEU A 562 -7.21 44.90 42.78
C LEU A 562 -7.30 43.95 44.01
N LEU A 563 -6.42 42.92 43.95
CA LEU A 563 -5.55 42.29 44.98
C LEU A 563 -6.11 41.64 46.28
N GLY A 564 -5.89 40.31 46.36
CA GLY A 564 -5.56 39.54 47.58
C GLY A 564 -6.71 39.23 48.55
N ILE A 565 -6.81 38.12 49.29
CA ILE A 565 -5.93 37.00 49.65
C ILE A 565 -6.83 35.97 50.39
N VAL A 566 -6.56 34.67 50.17
CA VAL A 566 -6.84 33.49 51.04
C VAL A 566 -8.27 32.92 51.17
N GLY A 567 -8.38 31.64 50.78
CA GLY A 567 -9.04 30.61 51.60
C GLY A 567 -9.94 29.59 50.89
N ALA A 568 -9.41 28.38 50.63
CA ALA A 568 -10.10 27.13 50.24
C ALA A 568 -10.72 27.10 48.82
N SER A 569 -10.34 26.24 47.87
CA SER A 569 -10.09 24.80 48.00
C SER A 569 -9.26 24.30 46.80
N ILE A 570 -8.04 23.83 47.06
CA ILE A 570 -7.30 22.93 46.17
C ILE A 570 -7.85 21.53 46.43
N GLY A 571 -8.44 20.91 45.41
CA GLY A 571 -8.89 19.52 45.49
C GLY A 571 -9.92 19.20 44.41
N MET A 572 -9.53 18.33 43.48
CA MET A 572 -10.35 17.74 42.39
C MET A 572 -10.43 18.50 41.07
N TRP A 573 -9.27 18.71 40.43
CA TRP A 573 -9.22 18.70 38.97
C TRP A 573 -7.84 18.27 38.44
N GLU A 574 -7.29 17.19 39.00
CA GLU A 574 -6.07 16.54 38.45
C GLU A 574 -6.03 15.01 38.68
N LEU A 575 -7.20 14.35 38.71
CA LEU A 575 -7.29 12.89 38.83
C LEU A 575 -8.40 12.33 37.93
N ARG A 576 -8.10 12.25 36.63
CA ARG A 576 -8.55 11.20 35.70
C ARG A 576 -7.86 11.47 34.37
N HIS A 577 -7.10 10.49 33.87
CA HIS A 577 -6.35 10.45 32.59
C HIS A 577 -4.81 10.47 32.66
N SER A 578 -4.18 9.88 33.68
CA SER A 578 -2.73 9.54 33.58
C SER A 578 -2.27 8.32 34.41
N ARG A 579 -3.11 7.29 34.62
CA ARG A 579 -2.65 6.01 35.22
C ARG A 579 -3.41 4.79 34.69
N VAL A 580 -3.18 4.40 33.43
CA VAL A 580 -3.40 3.01 32.95
C VAL A 580 -2.29 2.50 32.00
N LEU A 581 -1.43 3.35 31.44
CA LEU A 581 -0.43 2.93 30.43
C LEU A 581 1.03 2.74 30.93
N ARG A 582 1.25 2.40 32.21
CA ARG A 582 2.60 2.00 32.71
C ARG A 582 2.58 0.85 33.72
N LYS A 583 1.78 -0.19 33.50
CA LYS A 583 1.87 -1.43 34.28
C LYS A 583 1.32 -2.66 33.54
N MET A 584 1.92 -2.98 32.40
CA MET A 584 1.78 -4.32 31.78
C MET A 584 2.94 -4.71 30.85
N TYR A 585 4.13 -4.21 31.15
CA TYR A 585 5.40 -4.78 30.67
C TYR A 585 6.31 -4.83 31.92
N TYR A 586 6.89 -6.00 32.21
CA TYR A 586 7.53 -6.42 33.48
C TYR A 586 6.64 -7.08 34.56
N VAL A 587 5.91 -8.13 34.20
CA VAL A 587 5.75 -9.33 35.06
C VAL A 587 5.59 -10.56 34.16
N SER A 588 6.70 -11.15 33.70
CA SER A 588 6.83 -12.58 33.34
C SER A 588 8.30 -13.01 33.10
N VAL A 589 9.27 -12.37 33.77
CA VAL A 589 10.66 -12.88 33.87
C VAL A 589 11.14 -12.70 35.31
N ARG A 590 10.58 -13.50 36.22
CA ARG A 590 11.13 -13.91 37.53
C ARG A 590 10.07 -14.68 38.31
N LYS A 591 9.83 -15.92 37.91
CA LYS A 591 9.37 -17.02 38.77
C LYS A 591 9.37 -18.31 37.96
N MET A 592 10.55 -18.89 37.79
CA MET A 592 10.76 -20.34 37.58
C MET A 592 12.27 -20.62 37.64
N TRP A 593 12.82 -20.46 38.85
CA TRP A 593 13.96 -21.24 39.34
C TRP A 593 13.65 -21.51 40.82
N GLY A 594 13.53 -22.79 41.17
CA GLY A 594 13.22 -23.21 42.54
C GLY A 594 12.59 -24.59 42.68
N THR A 595 13.05 -25.60 41.94
CA THR A 595 13.48 -26.96 42.36
C THR A 595 13.54 -27.87 41.15
#